data_AF-A0A381Z7U7-F1
#
_entry.id   AF-A0A381Z7U7-F1
#
_cell.length_a   1.000
_cell.length_b   1.000
_cell.length_c   1.000
_cell.angle_alpha   90.00
_cell.angle_beta   90.00
_cell.angle_gamma   90.00
#
_symmetry.space_group_name_H-M   'P 1'
#
loop_
_entity.id
_entity.type
_entity.pdbx_description
1 polymer ?
#
loop_
_entity_poly.entity_id
_entity_poly.type
_entity_poly.pdbx_seq_one_letter_code
_entity_poly.pdbx_strand_id
1 'polypeptide(L)'
;MGFQLEFDNGWTASVQFGIGNYCNNRDNRGNPFKDIPEFLQCDNAEIAAWPTESRRGGKTGKTTPANDRGWYEFSDGQEVNGWQTTAEVLEFLQLVAKFERE
;
A
#
# COMPACT_ATOMS: atom_id res chain seq x y z
N MET A 1 -10.96 -1.57 -1.73
CA MET A 1 -10.62 -1.86 -3.14
C MET A 1 -9.24 -1.30 -3.43
N GLY A 2 -8.57 -1.73 -4.49
CA GLY A 2 -7.21 -1.27 -4.76
C GLY A 2 -6.51 -2.11 -5.80
N PHE A 3 -5.20 -1.88 -5.93
CA PHE A 3 -4.33 -2.69 -6.75
C PHE A 3 -2.99 -2.92 -6.05
N GLN A 4 -2.27 -3.94 -6.52
CA GLN A 4 -0.91 -4.24 -6.12
C GLN A 4 -0.04 -4.28 -7.37
N LEU A 5 1.20 -3.82 -7.25
CA LEU A 5 2.21 -3.86 -8.29
C LEU A 5 3.41 -4.65 -7.76
N GLU A 6 3.73 -5.78 -8.39
CA GLU A 6 5.01 -6.45 -8.21
C GLU A 6 6.03 -5.76 -9.13
N PHE A 7 7.16 -5.32 -8.58
CA PHE A 7 8.26 -4.70 -9.30
C PHE A 7 9.38 -5.72 -9.53
N ASP A 8 10.14 -5.55 -10.62
CA ASP A 8 11.25 -6.44 -10.97
C ASP A 8 12.38 -6.46 -9.92
N ASN A 9 12.45 -5.45 -9.05
CA ASN A 9 13.39 -5.41 -7.92
C ASN A 9 12.98 -6.34 -6.75
N GLY A 10 11.90 -7.11 -6.90
CA GLY A 10 11.44 -8.07 -5.89
C GLY A 10 10.63 -7.43 -4.77
N TRP A 11 10.13 -6.22 -4.94
CA TRP A 11 9.20 -5.56 -4.03
C TRP A 11 7.78 -5.53 -4.60
N THR A 12 6.80 -5.52 -3.70
CA THR A 12 5.40 -5.25 -4.03
C THR A 12 4.97 -3.95 -3.35
N ALA A 13 4.32 -3.06 -4.10
CA ALA A 13 3.56 -1.94 -3.52
C ALA A 13 2.06 -2.20 -3.60
N SER A 14 1.32 -1.73 -2.60
CA SER A 14 -0.13 -1.80 -2.52
C SER A 14 -0.71 -0.40 -2.39
N VAL A 15 -1.78 -0.15 -3.14
CA VAL A 15 -2.57 1.08 -3.06
C VAL A 15 -4.02 0.67 -2.86
N GLN A 16 -4.62 1.08 -1.74
CA GLN A 16 -5.98 0.72 -1.36
C GLN A 16 -6.84 1.95 -1.05
N PHE A 17 -8.12 1.89 -1.42
CA PHE A 17 -9.11 2.94 -1.22
C PHE A 17 -10.50 2.33 -0.99
N GLY A 18 -11.39 3.11 -0.40
CA GLY A 18 -12.74 2.68 -0.04
C GLY A 18 -12.85 2.18 1.41
N ILE A 19 -14.06 1.75 1.78
CA ILE A 19 -14.46 1.35 3.14
C ILE A 19 -13.42 0.44 3.81
N GLY A 20 -13.10 0.75 5.06
CA GLY A 20 -12.17 0.00 5.89
C GLY A 20 -10.68 0.29 5.64
N ASN A 21 -10.32 0.88 4.50
CA ASN A 21 -8.94 1.33 4.25
C ASN A 21 -8.72 2.71 4.87
N TYR A 22 -7.48 3.08 5.16
CA TYR A 22 -7.15 4.40 5.68
C TYR A 22 -7.25 5.48 4.58
N CYS A 23 -8.48 5.84 4.18
CA CYS A 23 -8.79 6.92 3.22
C CYS A 23 -10.09 7.66 3.62
N ASN A 24 -10.48 8.73 2.92
CA ASN A 24 -11.68 9.53 3.19
C ASN A 24 -12.98 8.71 3.24
N ASN A 25 -13.02 7.59 2.54
CA ASN A 25 -14.19 6.71 2.51
C ASN A 25 -14.13 5.58 3.56
N ARG A 26 -13.18 5.63 4.51
CA ARG A 26 -12.93 4.61 5.53
C ARG A 26 -14.18 4.20 6.30
N ASP A 27 -14.89 5.21 6.82
CA ASP A 27 -16.00 5.04 7.76
C ASP A 27 -17.37 5.06 7.06
N ASN A 28 -17.39 5.08 5.72
CA ASN A 28 -18.63 4.99 4.98
C ASN A 28 -19.32 3.65 5.26
N ARG A 29 -20.65 3.69 5.38
CA ARG A 29 -21.51 2.54 5.69
C ARG A 29 -22.47 2.20 4.54
N GLY A 30 -22.26 2.83 3.38
CA GLY A 30 -23.03 2.61 2.16
C GLY A 30 -22.91 1.16 1.68
N ASN A 31 -23.94 0.70 0.96
CA ASN A 31 -23.96 -0.63 0.41
C ASN A 31 -23.14 -0.66 -0.91
N PRO A 32 -22.05 -1.44 -0.96
CA PRO A 32 -21.17 -1.53 -2.14
C PRO A 32 -21.86 -2.01 -3.42
N PHE A 33 -23.06 -2.59 -3.31
CA PHE A 33 -23.84 -3.15 -4.41
C PHE A 33 -25.07 -2.32 -4.79
N LYS A 34 -25.31 -1.16 -4.14
CA LYS A 34 -26.47 -0.29 -4.41
C LYS A 34 -26.12 1.21 -4.52
N ASP A 35 -25.12 1.69 -3.79
CA ASP A 35 -24.84 3.13 -3.64
C ASP A 35 -23.58 3.51 -4.44
N ILE A 36 -23.69 3.53 -5.78
CA ILE A 36 -22.55 3.28 -6.68
C ILE A 36 -21.54 4.45 -6.82
N PRO A 37 -21.90 5.75 -6.82
CA PRO A 37 -20.90 6.80 -7.06
C PRO A 37 -20.03 7.11 -5.82
N GLU A 38 -20.63 7.45 -4.68
CA GLU A 38 -19.88 7.86 -3.48
C GLU A 38 -19.12 6.68 -2.82
N PHE A 39 -19.54 5.45 -3.09
CA PHE A 39 -18.84 4.24 -2.63
C PHE A 39 -17.49 4.02 -3.32
N LEU A 40 -17.39 4.32 -4.62
CA LEU A 40 -16.19 4.03 -5.42
C LEU A 40 -15.16 5.15 -5.37
N GLN A 41 -15.59 6.38 -5.08
CA GLN A 41 -14.70 7.54 -5.03
C GLN A 41 -14.00 7.66 -3.66
N CYS A 42 -12.69 7.85 -3.68
CA CYS A 42 -11.91 8.32 -2.54
C CYS A 42 -10.83 9.26 -3.08
N ASP A 43 -10.67 10.44 -2.48
CA ASP A 43 -9.69 11.44 -2.95
C ASP A 43 -8.25 11.13 -2.51
N ASN A 44 -8.10 10.13 -1.64
CA ASN A 44 -6.84 9.66 -1.12
C ASN A 44 -6.85 8.14 -0.94
N ALA A 45 -5.69 7.59 -0.62
CA ALA A 45 -5.46 6.16 -0.52
C ALA A 45 -4.61 5.78 0.69
N GLU A 46 -4.68 4.51 1.02
CA GLU A 46 -3.78 3.79 1.89
C GLU A 46 -2.67 3.16 1.04
N ILE A 47 -1.42 3.23 1.50
CA ILE A 47 -0.26 2.66 0.84
C ILE A 47 0.53 1.76 1.77
N ALA A 48 1.16 0.72 1.21
CA ALA A 48 2.10 -0.15 1.90
C ALA A 48 3.03 -0.85 0.90
N ALA A 49 4.19 -1.33 1.36
CA ALA A 49 5.10 -2.13 0.54
C ALA A 49 5.80 -3.23 1.35
N TRP A 50 6.14 -4.32 0.67
CA TRP A 50 6.84 -5.47 1.25
C TRP A 50 7.66 -6.20 0.17
N PRO A 51 8.71 -6.97 0.52
CA PRO A 51 9.39 -7.83 -0.44
C PRO A 51 8.43 -8.91 -0.95
N THR A 52 8.32 -9.09 -2.27
CA THR A 52 7.30 -9.95 -2.92
C THR A 52 7.27 -11.38 -2.36
N GLU A 53 8.44 -11.95 -2.04
CA GLU A 53 8.56 -13.29 -1.49
C GLU A 53 8.00 -13.44 -0.05
N SER A 54 7.93 -12.35 0.72
CA SER A 54 7.48 -12.36 2.12
C SER A 54 6.02 -12.81 2.24
N ARG A 55 5.18 -12.37 1.29
CA ARG A 55 3.74 -12.66 1.28
C ARG A 55 3.41 -14.08 0.81
N ARG A 56 4.39 -14.79 0.20
CA ARG A 56 4.26 -16.17 -0.27
C ARG A 56 4.73 -17.21 0.77
N GLY A 57 5.03 -16.79 2.00
CA GLY A 57 5.53 -17.67 3.06
C GLY A 57 7.01 -18.09 2.87
N GLY A 58 7.73 -17.44 1.95
CA GLY A 58 9.17 -17.64 1.77
C GLY A 58 9.97 -16.92 2.84
N LYS A 59 11.10 -17.50 3.27
CA LYS A 59 12.10 -16.77 4.07
C LYS A 59 12.67 -15.66 3.19
N THR A 60 12.39 -14.41 3.51
CA THR A 60 12.98 -13.28 2.81
C THR A 60 14.45 -13.15 3.20
N GLY A 61 15.34 -13.09 2.22
CA GLY A 61 16.63 -12.44 2.45
C GLY A 61 16.40 -11.02 2.97
N LYS A 62 17.31 -10.50 3.79
CA LYS A 62 17.23 -9.13 4.27
C LYS A 62 17.16 -8.22 3.06
N THR A 63 16.05 -7.51 2.90
CA THR A 63 15.86 -6.58 1.77
C THR A 63 15.78 -5.20 2.38
N THR A 64 16.69 -4.30 2.05
CA THR A 64 16.60 -2.92 2.53
C THR A 64 15.61 -2.16 1.63
N PRO A 65 14.67 -1.37 2.15
CA PRO A 65 14.50 -0.93 3.55
C PRO A 65 13.39 -1.64 4.33
N ALA A 66 13.29 -2.98 4.27
CA ALA A 66 12.31 -3.72 5.07
C ALA A 66 12.71 -3.78 6.55
N ASN A 67 11.73 -3.67 7.45
CA ASN A 67 11.87 -3.96 8.86
C ASN A 67 11.95 -5.48 9.13
N ASP A 68 12.12 -5.87 10.40
CA ASP A 68 12.22 -7.28 10.81
C ASP A 68 10.96 -8.11 10.51
N ARG A 69 9.83 -7.46 10.26
CA ARG A 69 8.56 -8.09 9.87
C ARG A 69 8.39 -8.23 8.36
N GLY A 70 9.36 -7.74 7.57
CA GLY A 70 9.32 -7.81 6.12
C GLY A 70 8.41 -6.77 5.48
N TRP A 71 8.27 -5.60 6.09
CA TRP A 71 7.50 -4.47 5.57
C TRP A 71 8.36 -3.22 5.45
N TYR A 72 8.04 -2.37 4.48
CA TYR A 72 8.54 -1.00 4.51
C TYR A 72 7.99 -0.28 5.73
N GLU A 73 8.87 0.32 6.53
CA GLU A 73 8.49 1.10 7.70
C GLU A 73 8.57 2.60 7.37
N PHE A 74 7.44 3.29 7.54
CA PHE A 74 7.35 4.73 7.37
C PHE A 74 8.04 5.45 8.55
N SER A 75 8.29 6.75 8.40
CA SER A 75 9.02 7.54 9.40
C SER A 75 8.38 7.59 10.79
N ASP A 76 7.10 7.29 10.89
CA ASP A 76 6.33 7.20 12.14
C ASP A 76 6.30 5.78 12.75
N GLY A 77 7.07 4.85 12.18
CA GLY A 77 7.16 3.45 12.62
C GLY A 77 5.98 2.58 12.16
N GLN A 78 5.07 3.09 11.34
CA GLN A 78 3.96 2.31 10.80
C GLN A 78 4.38 1.57 9.51
N GLU A 79 3.67 0.49 9.19
CA GLU A 79 3.88 -0.31 7.96
C GLU A 79 2.87 0.05 6.86
N VAL A 80 1.87 0.86 7.23
CA VAL A 80 0.78 1.31 6.39
C VAL A 80 0.64 2.80 6.62
N ASN A 81 0.60 3.58 5.54
CA ASN A 81 0.36 5.01 5.61
C ASN A 81 -0.96 5.35 4.91
N GLY A 82 -1.82 6.08 5.61
CA GLY A 82 -3.18 6.38 5.17
C GLY A 82 -3.34 7.81 4.66
N TRP A 83 -4.51 8.09 4.08
CA TRP A 83 -4.95 9.41 3.63
C TRP A 83 -3.96 10.10 2.66
N GLN A 84 -3.20 9.31 1.90
CA GLN A 84 -2.23 9.80 0.93
C GLN A 84 -2.93 10.35 -0.31
N THR A 85 -2.61 11.57 -0.68
CA THR A 85 -3.03 12.20 -1.94
C THR A 85 -2.50 11.41 -3.13
N THR A 86 -3.06 11.66 -4.32
CA THR A 86 -2.58 11.01 -5.56
C THR A 86 -1.10 11.31 -5.84
N ALA A 87 -0.62 12.51 -5.49
CA ALA A 87 0.79 12.87 -5.66
C ALA A 87 1.70 12.03 -4.73
N GLU A 88 1.33 11.89 -3.46
CA GLU A 88 2.07 11.07 -2.49
C GLU A 88 2.05 9.58 -2.85
N VAL A 89 0.93 9.08 -3.40
CA VAL A 89 0.86 7.72 -3.95
C VAL A 89 1.88 7.54 -5.09
N LEU A 90 1.97 8.51 -6.01
CA LEU A 90 2.93 8.44 -7.12
C LEU A 90 4.38 8.49 -6.60
N GLU A 91 4.67 9.37 -5.66
CA GLU A 91 5.99 9.48 -5.02
C GLU A 91 6.37 8.16 -4.32
N PHE A 92 5.42 7.53 -3.63
CA PHE A 92 5.63 6.23 -2.99
C PHE A 92 5.91 5.12 -4.01
N LEU A 93 5.14 5.04 -5.09
CA LEU A 93 5.39 4.05 -6.14
C LEU A 93 6.76 4.26 -6.80
N GLN A 94 7.17 5.52 -7.02
CA GLN A 94 8.51 5.85 -7.52
C GLN A 94 9.61 5.48 -6.52
N LEU A 95 9.35 5.64 -5.22
CA LEU A 95 10.26 5.23 -4.16
C LEU A 95 10.47 3.71 -4.16
N VAL A 96 9.37 2.93 -4.15
CA VAL A 96 9.43 1.45 -4.12
C VAL A 96 10.12 0.91 -5.37
N ALA A 97 9.88 1.50 -6.54
CA ALA A 97 10.55 1.13 -7.79
C ALA A 97 12.08 1.29 -7.74
N LYS A 98 12.61 2.10 -6.82
CA LYS A 98 14.04 2.37 -6.64
C LYS A 98 14.69 1.59 -5.49
N PHE A 99 13.91 0.79 -4.74
CA PHE A 99 14.50 -0.02 -3.67
C PHE A 99 15.53 -1.00 -4.24
N GLU A 100 16.65 -1.11 -3.53
CA GLU A 100 17.72 -2.03 -3.86
C GLU A 100 17.49 -3.37 -3.16
N ARG A 101 17.92 -4.44 -3.81
CA ARG A 101 17.97 -5.76 -3.20
C ARG A 101 19.41 -6.01 -2.76
N GLU A 102 19.61 -6.29 -1.48
CA GLU A 102 20.91 -6.73 -0.94
C GLU A 102 21.23 -8.17 -1.36
#